data_AF-A0A068NJ79-F1
#
_entry.id   AF-A0A068NJ79-F1
#
_cell.length_a   1.000
_cell.length_b   1.000
_cell.length_c   1.000
_cell.angle_alpha   90.00
_cell.angle_beta   90.00
_cell.angle_gamma   90.00
#
_symmetry.space_group_name_H-M   'P 1'
#
loop_
_entity.id
_entity.type
_entity.pdbx_description
1 polymer ?
#
loop_
_entity_poly.entity_id
_entity_poly.type
_entity_poly.pdbx_seq_one_letter_code
_entity_poly.pdbx_strand_id
1 'polypeptide(L)'
;MTALLFLVSSVLGATLTQGNLPQTSYGTAIGAEARQQAEAFFRQNVNGAVTSVELRGMAAYIESSRAYRAHDYKHCADVLDELWRDLPISSPKWWEANDPTRTVNPGFSGYPAMLMLDEAVRWRLNPESAKVKARPVLMEVLLFGHAAGYQPRTMGQLLGNTGVRTVVNLDPSLAANDYALLRNCLWLFQEYMWAASKGRLRVNLDFTTLPDRTIDVEFKADSRKGASGTPAVILGLKSPAFQVQQDEIASQLKVKPDWWWSIVPSLVPDAVPEFRIQEFVPGGMGRGPDVRSPNFIMDDLWVVRRPGHLGHGKYTQTEIEMFMPQWFQHEINHFFFANYPEFGLEKTGHMWHQLSNWPKDFVGIFEPDYYREAMHKRIQPLAKPPLDVMMRFAEPTAAEIARIEPRKILGRYQHVPTDNPWLVGEITVAEQDADGRTLLKWTNGANVSWLLEPHLDEGALRTGSDCPYFKEPLPGGKQFKIIPTRDANGEYTNDVAGFVFLGSFYAKVR
;
A
#
# COMPACT_ATOMS: atom_id res chain seq x y z
N MET A 1 3.04 -8.67 20.26
CA MET A 1 3.04 -10.08 19.83
C MET A 1 2.03 -10.21 18.70
N THR A 2 2.40 -9.82 17.47
CA THR A 2 1.67 -10.14 16.23
C THR A 2 2.52 -9.77 15.01
N ALA A 3 3.28 -10.74 14.53
CA ALA A 3 3.50 -10.95 13.11
C ALA A 3 2.40 -11.93 12.65
N LEU A 4 2.24 -12.13 11.35
CA LEU A 4 1.58 -13.34 10.85
C LEU A 4 2.18 -14.55 11.60
N LEU A 5 1.42 -15.11 12.55
CA LEU A 5 1.86 -16.22 13.37
C LEU A 5 1.71 -17.49 12.52
N PHE A 6 2.69 -17.73 11.65
CA PHE A 6 2.92 -19.04 11.06
C PHE A 6 3.77 -19.86 12.03
N LEU A 7 3.19 -20.89 12.63
CA LEU A 7 3.95 -21.94 13.31
C LEU A 7 4.43 -22.92 12.23
N VAL A 8 5.69 -22.82 11.80
CA VAL A 8 6.29 -23.85 10.93
C VAL A 8 7.02 -24.86 11.82
N SER A 9 6.48 -26.07 11.90
CA SER A 9 7.24 -27.24 12.37
C SER A 9 8.18 -27.71 11.26
N SER A 10 9.47 -27.85 11.58
CA SER A 10 10.48 -28.44 10.70
C SER A 10 10.14 -29.89 10.37
N VAL A 11 9.90 -30.22 9.10
CA VAL A 11 9.91 -31.61 8.63
C VAL A 11 10.86 -31.75 7.44
N LEU A 12 11.96 -32.46 7.69
CA LEU A 12 12.87 -32.99 6.69
C LEU A 12 12.12 -33.98 5.78
N GLY A 13 12.50 -33.97 4.50
CA GLY A 13 11.85 -34.65 3.40
C GLY A 13 11.35 -36.07 3.67
N ALA A 14 10.06 -36.26 3.44
CA ALA A 14 9.48 -37.54 3.10
C ALA A 14 8.64 -37.35 1.83
N THR A 15 9.06 -37.96 0.72
CA THR A 15 8.24 -38.13 -0.47
C THR A 15 7.13 -39.12 -0.10
N LEU A 16 5.87 -38.67 -0.04
CA LEU A 16 4.72 -39.51 0.30
C LEU A 16 3.54 -39.27 -0.67
N THR A 17 2.76 -40.32 -0.84
CA THR A 17 1.74 -40.55 -1.88
C THR A 17 0.39 -39.85 -1.67
N GLN A 18 -0.25 -39.48 -2.79
CA GLN A 18 -1.64 -39.01 -3.01
C GLN A 18 -2.56 -38.91 -1.78
N GLY A 19 -2.86 -37.67 -1.36
CA GLY A 19 -3.82 -37.36 -0.30
C GLY A 19 -5.29 -37.35 -0.79
N ASN A 20 -6.18 -37.91 0.03
CA ASN A 20 -7.63 -37.94 -0.17
C ASN A 20 -8.23 -36.52 -0.03
N LEU A 21 -8.78 -35.96 -1.11
CA LEU A 21 -9.61 -34.76 -1.02
C LEU A 21 -10.92 -35.08 -0.28
N PRO A 22 -11.40 -34.21 0.63
CA PRO A 22 -12.66 -34.42 1.32
C PRO A 22 -13.84 -34.33 0.34
N GLN A 23 -14.84 -35.18 0.53
CA GLN A 23 -16.14 -34.95 -0.09
C GLN A 23 -16.71 -33.63 0.43
N THR A 24 -16.79 -32.63 -0.45
CA THR A 24 -17.21 -31.28 -0.11
C THR A 24 -18.52 -30.97 -0.83
N SER A 25 -19.54 -30.53 -0.08
CA SER A 25 -20.71 -29.91 -0.68
C SER A 25 -20.36 -28.47 -1.07
N TYR A 26 -20.36 -28.20 -2.38
CA TYR A 26 -20.05 -26.89 -2.96
C TYR A 26 -21.30 -26.04 -3.22
N GLY A 27 -22.48 -26.54 -2.86
CA GLY A 27 -23.73 -25.88 -3.24
C GLY A 27 -24.08 -26.05 -4.72
N THR A 28 -24.99 -25.23 -5.22
CA THR A 28 -25.48 -25.29 -6.63
C THR A 28 -24.93 -24.20 -7.52
N ALA A 29 -24.47 -23.07 -6.96
CA ALA A 29 -23.97 -21.93 -7.73
C ALA A 29 -22.51 -22.11 -8.18
N ILE A 30 -21.68 -22.83 -7.42
CA ILE A 30 -20.28 -23.08 -7.82
C ILE A 30 -20.25 -24.12 -8.95
N GLY A 31 -19.80 -23.74 -10.15
CA GLY A 31 -19.74 -24.62 -11.32
C GLY A 31 -18.78 -25.81 -11.16
N ALA A 32 -19.02 -26.89 -11.91
CA ALA A 32 -18.16 -28.09 -11.87
C ALA A 32 -16.71 -27.79 -12.30
N GLU A 33 -16.52 -26.86 -13.23
CA GLU A 33 -15.19 -26.47 -13.72
C GLU A 33 -14.37 -25.78 -12.63
N ALA A 34 -14.95 -24.82 -11.89
CA ALA A 34 -14.27 -24.14 -10.79
C ALA A 34 -13.87 -25.12 -9.68
N ARG A 35 -14.72 -26.11 -9.38
CA ARG A 35 -14.41 -27.20 -8.44
C ARG A 35 -13.21 -28.01 -8.93
N GLN A 36 -13.23 -28.47 -10.19
CA GLN A 36 -12.13 -29.24 -10.77
C GLN A 36 -10.82 -28.45 -10.78
N GLN A 37 -10.87 -27.14 -11.06
CA GLN A 37 -9.68 -26.29 -11.03
C GLN A 37 -9.12 -26.14 -9.61
N ALA A 38 -9.97 -25.91 -8.60
CA ALA A 38 -9.54 -25.84 -7.21
C ALA A 38 -8.93 -27.17 -6.75
N GLU A 39 -9.58 -28.30 -7.05
CA GLU A 39 -9.04 -29.63 -6.74
C GLU A 39 -7.70 -29.88 -7.43
N ALA A 40 -7.58 -29.53 -8.72
CA ALA A 40 -6.33 -29.67 -9.46
C ALA A 40 -5.21 -28.81 -8.85
N PHE A 41 -5.53 -27.57 -8.45
CA PHE A 41 -4.58 -26.70 -7.76
C PHE A 41 -4.04 -27.37 -6.49
N PHE A 42 -4.92 -27.82 -5.59
CA PHE A 42 -4.47 -28.41 -4.32
C PHE A 42 -3.74 -29.73 -4.54
N ARG A 43 -4.18 -30.59 -5.47
CA ARG A 43 -3.47 -31.84 -5.82
C ARG A 43 -2.06 -31.60 -6.34
N GLN A 44 -1.84 -30.49 -7.06
CA GLN A 44 -0.54 -30.17 -7.66
C GLN A 44 0.40 -29.43 -6.70
N ASN A 45 -0.14 -28.66 -5.76
CA ASN A 45 0.65 -27.67 -5.01
C ASN A 45 0.69 -27.92 -3.49
N VAL A 46 -0.14 -28.81 -2.95
CA VAL A 46 -0.21 -29.09 -1.52
C VAL A 46 0.09 -30.55 -1.23
N ASN A 47 1.06 -30.76 -0.35
CA ASN A 47 1.32 -32.06 0.25
C ASN A 47 0.50 -32.16 1.54
N GLY A 48 -0.40 -33.14 1.63
CA GLY A 48 -1.18 -33.39 2.85
C GLY A 48 -2.69 -33.30 2.66
N ALA A 49 -3.43 -33.30 3.78
CA ALA A 49 -4.87 -33.21 3.77
C ALA A 49 -5.33 -31.78 3.47
N VAL A 50 -6.26 -31.64 2.54
CA VAL A 50 -6.89 -30.36 2.18
C VAL A 50 -8.22 -30.28 2.90
N THR A 51 -8.57 -29.14 3.48
CA THR A 51 -9.85 -28.98 4.17
C THR A 51 -10.96 -28.67 3.17
N SER A 52 -12.21 -28.93 3.55
CA SER A 52 -13.37 -28.56 2.75
C SER A 52 -13.54 -27.04 2.64
N VAL A 53 -13.10 -26.28 3.66
CA VAL A 53 -13.09 -24.81 3.67
C VAL A 53 -12.19 -24.28 2.56
N GLU A 54 -11.00 -24.83 2.40
CA GLU A 54 -10.02 -24.39 1.40
C GLU A 54 -10.44 -24.69 -0.02
N LEU A 55 -10.92 -25.91 -0.26
CA LEU A 55 -11.45 -26.30 -1.56
C LEU A 55 -12.63 -25.41 -1.94
N ARG A 56 -13.56 -25.21 -1.01
CA ARG A 56 -14.75 -24.41 -1.26
C ARG A 56 -14.43 -22.93 -1.44
N GLY A 57 -13.57 -22.36 -0.61
CA GLY A 57 -13.14 -20.97 -0.71
C GLY A 57 -12.45 -20.68 -2.05
N MET A 58 -11.51 -21.54 -2.46
CA MET A 58 -10.84 -21.38 -3.76
C MET A 58 -11.81 -21.57 -4.94
N ALA A 59 -12.67 -22.59 -4.90
CA ALA A 59 -13.64 -22.81 -5.97
C ALA A 59 -14.64 -21.65 -6.08
N ALA A 60 -15.12 -21.12 -4.94
CA ALA A 60 -16.00 -19.95 -4.91
C ALA A 60 -15.31 -18.71 -5.47
N TYR A 61 -14.04 -18.47 -5.11
CA TYR A 61 -13.27 -17.35 -5.67
C TYR A 61 -13.09 -17.48 -7.18
N ILE A 62 -12.71 -18.66 -7.68
CA ILE A 62 -12.54 -18.91 -9.12
C ILE A 62 -13.85 -18.64 -9.87
N GLU A 63 -14.98 -19.19 -9.40
CA GLU A 63 -16.28 -19.00 -10.04
C GLU A 63 -16.72 -17.53 -10.00
N SER A 64 -16.70 -16.91 -8.82
CA SER A 64 -17.19 -15.54 -8.62
C SER A 64 -16.33 -14.50 -9.35
N SER A 65 -15.00 -14.67 -9.39
CA SER A 65 -14.11 -13.76 -10.12
C SER A 65 -14.31 -13.85 -11.64
N ARG A 66 -14.51 -15.06 -12.19
CA ARG A 66 -14.87 -15.26 -13.59
C ARG A 66 -16.21 -14.60 -13.92
N ALA A 67 -17.24 -14.83 -13.10
CA ALA A 67 -18.55 -14.22 -13.26
C ALA A 67 -18.48 -12.69 -13.23
N TYR A 68 -17.72 -12.12 -12.28
CA TYR A 68 -17.50 -10.67 -12.20
C TYR A 68 -16.86 -10.10 -13.47
N ARG A 69 -15.77 -10.74 -13.96
CA ARG A 69 -15.07 -10.32 -15.18
C ARG A 69 -15.92 -10.49 -16.45
N ALA A 70 -16.87 -11.43 -16.44
CA ALA A 70 -17.87 -11.59 -17.49
C ALA A 70 -19.07 -10.63 -17.37
N HIS A 71 -19.05 -9.72 -16.39
CA HIS A 71 -20.15 -8.81 -16.04
C HIS A 71 -21.45 -9.50 -15.60
N ASP A 72 -21.39 -10.79 -15.25
CA ASP A 72 -22.48 -11.50 -14.60
C ASP A 72 -22.43 -11.26 -13.09
N TYR A 73 -22.73 -10.02 -12.70
CA TYR A 73 -22.68 -9.59 -11.30
C TYR A 73 -23.73 -10.31 -10.44
N LYS A 74 -24.84 -10.74 -11.04
CA LYS A 74 -25.85 -11.48 -10.30
C LYS A 74 -25.33 -12.87 -9.91
N HIS A 75 -24.80 -13.63 -10.86
CA HIS A 75 -24.22 -14.94 -10.57
C HIS A 75 -23.03 -14.84 -9.60
N CYS A 76 -22.17 -13.84 -9.78
CA CYS A 76 -21.09 -13.55 -8.83
C CYS A 76 -21.60 -13.36 -7.40
N ALA A 77 -22.66 -12.56 -7.20
CA ALA A 77 -23.26 -12.36 -5.88
C ALA A 77 -23.94 -13.62 -5.34
N ASP A 78 -24.65 -14.38 -6.18
CA ASP A 78 -25.31 -15.62 -5.78
C ASP A 78 -24.29 -16.67 -5.26
N VAL A 79 -23.14 -16.81 -5.92
CA VAL A 79 -22.03 -17.68 -5.48
C VAL A 79 -21.50 -17.26 -4.11
N LEU A 80 -21.27 -15.96 -3.92
CA LEU A 80 -20.77 -15.42 -2.64
C LEU A 80 -21.82 -15.55 -1.53
N ASP A 81 -23.10 -15.30 -1.81
CA ASP A 81 -24.20 -15.49 -0.85
C ASP A 81 -24.33 -16.95 -0.41
N GLU A 82 -24.17 -17.91 -1.32
CA GLU A 82 -24.15 -19.34 -0.97
C GLU A 82 -22.90 -19.72 -0.16
N LEU A 83 -21.74 -19.14 -0.46
CA LEU A 83 -20.53 -19.32 0.34
C LEU A 83 -20.73 -18.80 1.76
N TRP A 84 -21.17 -17.55 1.93
CA TRP A 84 -21.31 -16.91 3.24
C TRP A 84 -22.41 -17.52 4.12
N ARG A 85 -23.40 -18.18 3.51
CA ARG A 85 -24.40 -18.95 4.26
C ARG A 85 -23.79 -20.14 5.00
N ASP A 86 -22.84 -20.82 4.36
CA ASP A 86 -22.27 -22.07 4.87
C ASP A 86 -20.93 -21.86 5.60
N LEU A 87 -20.19 -20.83 5.20
CA LEU A 87 -18.95 -20.35 5.82
C LEU A 87 -19.09 -18.85 6.13
N PRO A 88 -19.80 -18.48 7.21
CA PRO A 88 -20.06 -17.08 7.54
C PRO A 88 -18.81 -16.21 7.61
N ILE A 89 -18.99 -14.94 7.25
CA ILE A 89 -18.01 -13.87 7.50
C ILE A 89 -17.65 -13.89 8.99
N SER A 90 -16.36 -13.73 9.28
CA SER A 90 -15.79 -13.78 10.64
C SER A 90 -15.95 -15.14 11.35
N SER A 91 -16.25 -16.22 10.62
CA SER A 91 -16.28 -17.56 11.21
C SER A 91 -14.86 -18.05 11.57
N PRO A 92 -14.64 -18.61 12.79
CA PRO A 92 -13.37 -19.23 13.15
C PRO A 92 -12.93 -20.37 12.21
N LYS A 93 -13.87 -20.97 11.45
CA LYS A 93 -13.58 -22.02 10.47
C LYS A 93 -12.57 -21.58 9.40
N TRP A 94 -12.53 -20.29 9.05
CA TRP A 94 -11.52 -19.76 8.13
C TRP A 94 -10.12 -19.91 8.71
N TRP A 95 -9.98 -19.71 10.02
CA TRP A 95 -8.72 -19.87 10.75
C TRP A 95 -8.32 -21.31 10.97
N GLU A 96 -9.27 -22.14 11.37
CA GLU A 96 -9.07 -23.57 11.58
C GLU A 96 -8.61 -24.29 10.30
N ALA A 97 -8.98 -23.77 9.13
CA ALA A 97 -8.55 -24.29 7.84
C ALA A 97 -7.12 -23.89 7.46
N ASN A 98 -6.57 -22.84 8.06
CA ASN A 98 -5.27 -22.31 7.71
C ASN A 98 -4.17 -23.18 8.32
N ASP A 99 -3.48 -23.94 7.48
CA ASP A 99 -2.34 -24.76 7.89
C ASP A 99 -1.02 -24.04 7.54
N PRO A 100 -0.26 -23.57 8.55
CA PRO A 100 0.97 -22.82 8.36
C PRO A 100 2.11 -23.67 7.78
N THR A 101 1.97 -24.99 7.71
CA THR A 101 2.98 -25.88 7.12
C THR A 101 2.87 -25.98 5.60
N ARG A 102 1.87 -25.33 5.00
CA ARG A 102 1.63 -25.40 3.56
C ARG A 102 2.64 -24.61 2.75
N THR A 103 2.92 -25.15 1.58
CA THR A 103 3.78 -24.52 0.57
C THR A 103 3.01 -23.62 -0.40
N VAL A 104 1.72 -23.38 -0.17
CA VAL A 104 0.87 -22.48 -0.96
C VAL A 104 0.43 -21.30 -0.12
N ASN A 105 0.17 -20.16 -0.77
CA ASN A 105 -0.31 -18.98 -0.09
C ASN A 105 -1.56 -18.41 -0.78
N PRO A 106 -2.74 -19.03 -0.58
CA PRO A 106 -4.00 -18.55 -1.15
C PRO A 106 -4.64 -17.41 -0.33
N GLY A 107 -3.87 -16.69 0.50
CA GLY A 107 -4.39 -15.57 1.31
C GLY A 107 -5.54 -15.98 2.22
N PHE A 108 -5.28 -16.84 3.21
CA PHE A 108 -6.29 -17.31 4.16
C PHE A 108 -7.50 -17.98 3.49
N SER A 109 -7.23 -18.94 2.59
CA SER A 109 -8.24 -19.64 1.78
C SER A 109 -9.09 -18.72 0.90
N GLY A 110 -8.54 -17.57 0.51
CA GLY A 110 -9.21 -16.56 -0.31
C GLY A 110 -10.16 -15.63 0.44
N TYR A 111 -10.28 -15.77 1.76
CA TYR A 111 -11.25 -15.03 2.54
C TYR A 111 -11.18 -13.50 2.33
N PRO A 112 -10.00 -12.84 2.39
CA PRO A 112 -9.88 -11.40 2.15
C PRO A 112 -10.27 -11.00 0.72
N ALA A 113 -9.81 -11.75 -0.27
CA ALA A 113 -10.13 -11.49 -1.67
C ALA A 113 -11.64 -11.64 -1.95
N MET A 114 -12.29 -12.65 -1.35
CA MET A 114 -13.73 -12.83 -1.48
C MET A 114 -14.52 -11.73 -0.76
N LEU A 115 -14.03 -11.20 0.36
CA LEU A 115 -14.63 -10.01 1.00
C LEU A 115 -14.53 -8.77 0.10
N MET A 116 -13.36 -8.52 -0.50
CA MET A 116 -13.18 -7.42 -1.45
C MET A 116 -14.08 -7.58 -2.69
N LEU A 117 -14.21 -8.80 -3.19
CA LEU A 117 -15.07 -9.11 -4.33
C LEU A 117 -16.56 -8.98 -4.01
N ASP A 118 -16.98 -9.36 -2.79
CA ASP A 118 -18.34 -9.10 -2.30
C ASP A 118 -18.62 -7.58 -2.28
N GLU A 119 -17.72 -6.76 -1.73
CA GLU A 119 -17.89 -5.30 -1.78
C GLU A 119 -18.01 -4.77 -3.22
N ALA A 120 -17.14 -5.24 -4.12
CA ALA A 120 -17.16 -4.86 -5.53
C ALA A 120 -18.47 -5.23 -6.22
N VAL A 121 -18.94 -6.47 -6.09
CA VAL A 121 -20.16 -6.94 -6.76
C VAL A 121 -21.42 -6.29 -6.19
N ARG A 122 -21.50 -6.08 -4.86
CA ARG A 122 -22.64 -5.36 -4.25
C ARG A 122 -22.72 -3.93 -4.74
N TRP A 123 -21.58 -3.28 -4.94
CA TRP A 123 -21.56 -1.96 -5.56
C TRP A 123 -22.05 -2.00 -7.01
N ARG A 124 -21.59 -2.96 -7.83
CA ARG A 124 -22.04 -3.10 -9.23
C ARG A 124 -23.55 -3.36 -9.36
N LEU A 125 -24.13 -4.10 -8.42
CA LEU A 125 -25.57 -4.36 -8.38
C LEU A 125 -26.40 -3.20 -7.79
N ASN A 126 -25.75 -2.23 -7.14
CA ASN A 126 -26.45 -1.08 -6.60
C ASN A 126 -26.92 -0.15 -7.74
N PRO A 127 -28.21 0.23 -7.82
CA PRO A 127 -28.72 1.16 -8.84
C PRO A 127 -28.03 2.53 -8.85
N GLU A 128 -27.48 2.97 -7.71
CA GLU A 128 -26.74 4.23 -7.63
C GLU A 128 -25.39 4.17 -8.38
N SER A 129 -24.82 2.98 -8.57
CA SER A 129 -23.51 2.82 -9.23
C SER A 129 -23.50 3.37 -10.65
N ALA A 130 -24.62 3.26 -11.38
CA ALA A 130 -24.78 3.79 -12.73
C ALA A 130 -24.82 5.33 -12.79
N LYS A 131 -25.07 6.00 -11.65
CA LYS A 131 -25.23 7.46 -11.57
C LYS A 131 -23.95 8.17 -11.13
N VAL A 132 -22.99 7.44 -10.57
CA VAL A 132 -21.77 8.05 -10.05
C VAL A 132 -20.75 8.25 -11.17
N LYS A 133 -20.28 9.49 -11.32
CA LYS A 133 -19.15 9.80 -12.18
C LYS A 133 -17.85 9.64 -11.40
N ALA A 134 -17.06 8.64 -11.78
CA ALA A 134 -15.75 8.47 -11.20
C ALA A 134 -14.74 9.50 -11.69
N ARG A 135 -13.76 9.72 -10.83
CA ARG A 135 -12.57 10.49 -11.13
C ARG A 135 -11.38 9.55 -11.23
N PRO A 136 -10.60 9.65 -12.32
CA PRO A 136 -9.40 8.87 -12.43
C PRO A 136 -8.39 9.35 -11.38
N VAL A 137 -7.75 8.39 -10.73
CA VAL A 137 -6.45 8.57 -10.08
C VAL A 137 -5.44 7.72 -10.83
N LEU A 138 -4.29 8.30 -11.12
CA LEU A 138 -3.23 7.60 -11.84
C LEU A 138 -2.28 6.96 -10.83
N MET A 139 -2.14 5.63 -10.88
CA MET A 139 -1.06 4.91 -10.22
C MET A 139 0.06 4.66 -11.22
N GLU A 140 1.23 5.24 -10.95
CA GLU A 140 2.45 4.96 -11.69
C GLU A 140 3.17 3.74 -11.11
N VAL A 141 3.34 2.71 -11.93
CA VAL A 141 4.10 1.51 -11.56
C VAL A 141 5.53 1.66 -12.06
N LEU A 142 6.45 1.88 -11.13
CA LEU A 142 7.88 2.07 -11.41
C LEU A 142 8.61 0.73 -11.32
N LEU A 143 9.27 0.34 -12.41
CA LEU A 143 10.08 -0.86 -12.49
C LEU A 143 11.56 -0.48 -12.58
N PHE A 144 12.30 -0.64 -11.49
CA PHE A 144 13.74 -0.37 -11.47
C PHE A 144 14.53 -1.53 -12.05
N GLY A 145 15.40 -1.27 -13.03
CA GLY A 145 16.13 -2.31 -13.72
C GLY A 145 17.15 -3.04 -12.84
N HIS A 146 17.76 -2.33 -11.89
CA HIS A 146 18.82 -2.86 -11.04
C HIS A 146 18.66 -2.49 -9.55
N ALA A 147 19.11 -3.39 -8.67
CA ALA A 147 19.38 -3.08 -7.28
C ALA A 147 20.82 -3.46 -6.90
N ALA A 148 21.48 -2.61 -6.12
CA ALA A 148 22.83 -2.83 -5.60
C ALA A 148 22.82 -2.90 -4.07
N GLY A 149 23.61 -3.82 -3.52
CA GLY A 149 23.74 -3.97 -2.06
C GLY A 149 24.59 -5.17 -1.70
N TYR A 150 24.59 -5.56 -0.42
CA TYR A 150 25.36 -6.72 0.05
C TYR A 150 24.50 -7.97 0.04
N GLN A 151 24.95 -9.03 -0.64
CA GLN A 151 24.32 -10.34 -0.59
C GLN A 151 24.97 -11.18 0.52
N PRO A 152 24.25 -11.48 1.61
CA PRO A 152 24.79 -12.21 2.74
C PRO A 152 24.82 -13.71 2.46
N ARG A 153 25.75 -14.41 3.13
CA ARG A 153 25.89 -15.88 3.09
C ARG A 153 25.67 -16.54 4.46
N THR A 154 25.54 -15.74 5.51
CA THR A 154 25.29 -16.19 6.89
C THR A 154 24.34 -15.22 7.58
N MET A 155 23.65 -15.68 8.62
CA MET A 155 22.77 -14.81 9.43
C MET A 155 23.50 -13.58 10.01
N GLY A 156 24.76 -13.73 10.44
CA GLY A 156 25.55 -12.61 10.93
C GLY A 156 25.81 -11.54 9.85
N GLN A 157 26.03 -11.96 8.60
CA GLN A 157 26.16 -11.04 7.49
C GLN A 157 24.83 -10.35 7.15
N LEU A 158 23.73 -11.10 7.18
CA LEU A 158 22.38 -10.58 6.94
C LEU A 158 22.01 -9.49 7.95
N LEU A 159 22.17 -9.77 9.25
CA LEU A 159 21.86 -8.82 10.31
C LEU A 159 22.84 -7.64 10.37
N GLY A 160 24.06 -7.83 9.90
CA GLY A 160 25.07 -6.77 9.82
C GLY A 160 25.04 -5.94 8.53
N ASN A 161 24.15 -6.25 7.57
CA ASN A 161 24.16 -5.66 6.23
C ASN A 161 25.54 -5.73 5.56
N THR A 162 26.20 -6.89 5.65
CA THR A 162 27.51 -7.16 5.05
C THR A 162 27.43 -8.36 4.11
N GLY A 163 28.54 -8.69 3.44
CA GLY A 163 28.60 -9.79 2.49
C GLY A 163 29.33 -9.37 1.22
N VAL A 164 28.99 -10.01 0.10
CA VAL A 164 29.53 -9.64 -1.21
C VAL A 164 28.66 -8.54 -1.80
N ARG A 165 29.25 -7.39 -2.13
CA ARG A 165 28.51 -6.35 -2.84
C ARG A 165 28.17 -6.85 -4.25
N THR A 166 26.90 -6.84 -4.60
CA THR A 166 26.38 -7.35 -5.87
C THR A 166 25.38 -6.36 -6.48
N VAL A 167 25.13 -6.55 -7.77
CA VAL A 167 24.04 -5.91 -8.50
C VAL A 167 23.15 -7.01 -9.05
N VAL A 168 21.85 -6.92 -8.81
CA VAL A 168 20.83 -7.85 -9.30
C VAL A 168 19.89 -7.12 -10.26
N ASN A 169 19.30 -7.89 -11.17
CA ASN A 169 18.41 -7.38 -12.21
C ASN A 169 16.96 -7.68 -11.86
N LEU A 170 16.05 -6.83 -12.33
CA LEU A 170 14.62 -7.05 -12.24
C LEU A 170 14.19 -8.35 -12.93
N ASP A 171 13.28 -9.09 -12.32
CA ASP A 171 12.66 -10.25 -12.98
C ASP A 171 11.91 -9.82 -14.26
N PRO A 172 12.30 -10.32 -15.44
CA PRO A 172 11.76 -9.85 -16.72
C PRO A 172 10.28 -10.21 -16.91
N SER A 173 9.72 -11.14 -16.12
CA SER A 173 8.31 -11.49 -16.20
C SER A 173 7.38 -10.35 -15.77
N LEU A 174 7.87 -9.37 -15.00
CA LEU A 174 7.09 -8.20 -14.60
C LEU A 174 6.75 -7.26 -15.76
N ALA A 175 7.63 -7.17 -16.77
CA ALA A 175 7.42 -6.37 -17.97
C ALA A 175 6.84 -7.19 -19.14
N ALA A 176 6.76 -8.52 -19.01
CA ALA A 176 6.31 -9.40 -20.07
C ALA A 176 4.80 -9.23 -20.36
N ASN A 177 4.41 -9.48 -21.62
CA ASN A 177 3.02 -9.49 -22.09
C ASN A 177 2.23 -8.24 -21.67
N ASP A 178 2.79 -7.04 -21.89
CA ASP A 178 2.19 -5.77 -21.47
C ASP A 178 1.83 -5.76 -19.97
N TYR A 179 2.82 -6.12 -19.15
CA TYR A 179 2.72 -6.08 -17.68
C TYR A 179 1.58 -6.95 -17.12
N ALA A 180 1.21 -8.03 -17.80
CA ALA A 180 0.05 -8.86 -17.46
C ALA A 180 0.07 -9.36 -16.01
N LEU A 181 1.24 -9.75 -15.48
CA LEU A 181 1.40 -10.18 -14.10
C LEU A 181 1.02 -9.07 -13.11
N LEU A 182 1.53 -7.85 -13.32
CA LEU A 182 1.26 -6.70 -12.44
C LEU A 182 -0.21 -6.28 -12.50
N ARG A 183 -0.82 -6.32 -13.70
CA ARG A 183 -2.26 -6.05 -13.87
C ARG A 183 -3.10 -7.09 -13.12
N ASN A 184 -2.71 -8.37 -13.14
CA ASN A 184 -3.37 -9.43 -12.37
C ASN A 184 -3.19 -9.29 -10.86
N CYS A 185 -2.10 -8.68 -10.37
CA CYS A 185 -1.96 -8.39 -8.95
C CYS A 185 -2.98 -7.32 -8.48
N LEU A 186 -3.31 -6.36 -9.35
CA LEU A 186 -4.07 -5.16 -9.00
C LEU A 186 -5.56 -5.19 -9.35
N TRP A 187 -6.01 -6.06 -10.27
CA TRP A 187 -7.37 -5.96 -10.82
C TRP A 187 -8.46 -5.89 -9.73
N LEU A 188 -8.39 -6.76 -8.72
CA LEU A 188 -9.40 -6.81 -7.66
C LEU A 188 -9.25 -5.64 -6.70
N PHE A 189 -8.02 -5.20 -6.47
CA PHE A 189 -7.76 -3.99 -5.68
C PHE A 189 -8.35 -2.74 -6.36
N GLN A 190 -8.25 -2.62 -7.68
CA GLN A 190 -8.87 -1.52 -8.43
C GLN A 190 -10.40 -1.52 -8.31
N GLU A 191 -11.02 -2.69 -8.42
CA GLU A 191 -12.48 -2.85 -8.25
C GLU A 191 -12.92 -2.60 -6.81
N TYR A 192 -12.13 -3.05 -5.83
CA TYR A 192 -12.34 -2.74 -4.42
C TYR A 192 -12.25 -1.24 -4.15
N MET A 193 -11.23 -0.54 -4.66
CA MET A 193 -11.10 0.91 -4.48
C MET A 193 -12.25 1.69 -5.12
N TRP A 194 -12.77 1.19 -6.24
CA TRP A 194 -13.98 1.72 -6.84
C TRP A 194 -15.19 1.56 -5.91
N ALA A 195 -15.43 0.37 -5.35
CA ALA A 195 -16.53 0.15 -4.42
C ALA A 195 -16.36 0.89 -3.08
N ALA A 196 -15.16 0.85 -2.49
CA ALA A 196 -14.82 1.51 -1.23
C ALA A 196 -15.02 3.03 -1.30
N SER A 197 -14.82 3.63 -2.47
CA SER A 197 -15.07 5.05 -2.74
C SER A 197 -16.50 5.37 -3.21
N LYS A 198 -17.43 4.41 -3.14
CA LYS A 198 -18.80 4.52 -3.68
C LYS A 198 -18.80 4.96 -5.15
N GLY A 199 -17.92 4.36 -5.94
CA GLY A 199 -17.75 4.58 -7.38
C GLY A 199 -17.10 5.91 -7.76
N ARG A 200 -16.50 6.64 -6.81
CA ARG A 200 -15.95 7.98 -7.09
C ARG A 200 -14.47 7.97 -7.46
N LEU A 201 -13.72 6.94 -7.09
CA LEU A 201 -12.32 6.75 -7.49
C LEU A 201 -12.19 5.64 -8.52
N ARG A 202 -11.47 5.93 -9.60
CA ARG A 202 -11.01 4.93 -10.58
C ARG A 202 -9.49 4.91 -10.61
N VAL A 203 -8.90 3.82 -10.13
CA VAL A 203 -7.45 3.65 -10.19
C VAL A 203 -7.07 3.20 -11.59
N ASN A 204 -6.38 4.04 -12.34
CA ASN A 204 -5.79 3.72 -13.63
C ASN A 204 -4.29 3.44 -13.45
N LEU A 205 -3.74 2.57 -14.29
CA LEU A 205 -2.33 2.19 -14.22
C LEU A 205 -1.57 2.76 -15.42
N ASP A 206 -0.38 3.29 -15.16
CA ASP A 206 0.66 3.51 -16.15
C ASP A 206 1.97 2.88 -15.65
N PHE A 207 2.87 2.56 -16.58
CA PHE A 207 4.07 1.77 -16.30
C PHE A 207 5.31 2.44 -16.86
N THR A 208 6.25 2.75 -15.97
CA THR A 208 7.58 3.25 -16.34
C THR A 208 8.64 2.22 -15.99
N THR A 209 9.31 1.70 -17.03
CA THR A 209 10.49 0.83 -16.86
C THR A 209 11.76 1.65 -16.92
N LEU A 210 12.65 1.43 -15.96
CA LEU A 210 13.89 2.16 -15.76
C LEU A 210 15.09 1.20 -15.88
N PRO A 211 15.38 0.69 -17.09
CA PRO A 211 16.28 -0.44 -17.29
C PRO A 211 17.71 -0.16 -16.80
N ASP A 212 18.19 1.08 -16.96
CA ASP A 212 19.56 1.46 -16.58
C ASP A 212 19.66 2.06 -15.17
N ARG A 213 18.57 2.08 -14.41
CA ARG A 213 18.55 2.67 -13.06
C ARG A 213 18.88 1.65 -12.00
N THR A 214 19.86 1.99 -11.17
CA THR A 214 20.29 1.20 -10.01
C THR A 214 19.88 1.89 -8.72
N ILE A 215 19.14 1.17 -7.87
CA ILE A 215 18.83 1.59 -6.50
C ILE A 215 19.75 0.88 -5.52
N ASP A 216 20.25 1.61 -4.53
CA ASP A 216 20.91 0.99 -3.38
C ASP A 216 19.88 0.50 -2.35
N VAL A 217 19.99 -0.77 -1.97
CA VAL A 217 19.15 -1.43 -0.97
C VAL A 217 20.01 -1.95 0.19
N GLU A 218 19.37 -2.24 1.32
CA GLU A 218 20.03 -2.78 2.51
C GLU A 218 19.12 -3.67 3.34
N PHE A 219 19.74 -4.63 4.03
CA PHE A 219 19.04 -5.43 5.02
C PHE A 219 19.04 -4.70 6.38
N LYS A 220 17.87 -4.68 7.02
CA LYS A 220 17.70 -4.18 8.39
C LYS A 220 17.00 -5.22 9.23
N ALA A 221 17.53 -5.48 10.42
CA ALA A 221 16.81 -6.26 11.40
C ALA A 221 15.52 -5.51 11.77
N ASP A 222 14.40 -6.21 11.70
CA ASP A 222 13.14 -5.74 12.22
C ASP A 222 13.13 -5.94 13.74
N SER A 223 12.49 -5.03 14.46
CA SER A 223 12.25 -5.18 15.90
C SER A 223 11.28 -6.33 16.22
N ARG A 224 10.53 -6.81 15.21
CA ARG A 224 9.66 -7.97 15.29
C ARG A 224 10.47 -9.28 15.25
N LYS A 225 10.16 -10.20 16.17
CA LYS A 225 10.58 -11.60 16.02
C LYS A 225 9.66 -12.26 15.00
N GLY A 226 10.24 -12.87 13.98
CA GLY A 226 9.52 -13.66 13.00
C GLY A 226 9.08 -15.01 13.55
N ALA A 227 8.36 -15.76 12.72
CA ALA A 227 7.81 -17.09 13.02
C ALA A 227 8.81 -18.10 13.63
N SER A 228 10.07 -18.04 13.22
CA SER A 228 11.18 -18.90 13.66
C SER A 228 11.80 -18.48 14.99
N GLY A 229 11.37 -17.37 15.59
CA GLY A 229 12.02 -16.75 16.76
C GLY A 229 13.27 -15.94 16.43
N THR A 230 13.74 -15.93 15.17
CA THR A 230 14.74 -14.97 14.67
C THR A 230 14.06 -13.64 14.33
N PRO A 231 14.76 -12.50 14.43
CA PRO A 231 14.21 -11.23 13.96
C PRO A 231 13.78 -11.35 12.49
N ALA A 232 12.63 -10.80 12.13
CA ALA A 232 12.30 -10.60 10.72
C ALA A 232 13.35 -9.63 10.12
N VAL A 233 13.57 -9.71 8.81
CA VAL A 233 14.55 -8.85 8.14
C VAL A 233 13.88 -8.08 7.02
N ILE A 234 14.00 -6.76 7.07
CA ILE A 234 13.49 -5.86 6.04
C ILE A 234 14.56 -5.73 4.96
N LEU A 235 14.22 -6.00 3.71
CA LEU A 235 15.00 -5.52 2.57
C LEU A 235 14.50 -4.11 2.25
N GLY A 236 15.20 -3.11 2.80
CA GLY A 236 14.81 -1.71 2.72
C GLY A 236 15.57 -0.94 1.66
N LEU A 237 14.94 0.12 1.18
CA LEU A 237 15.58 1.11 0.32
C LEU A 237 16.43 2.06 1.19
N LYS A 238 17.61 2.48 0.70
CA LYS A 238 18.41 3.50 1.39
C LYS A 238 17.81 4.89 1.17
N SER A 239 17.04 5.38 2.15
CA SER A 239 16.56 6.77 2.22
C SER A 239 17.68 7.63 2.82
N PRO A 240 18.40 8.45 2.01
CA PRO A 240 17.79 9.47 1.15
C PRO A 240 17.88 9.22 -0.36
N ALA A 241 18.71 8.28 -0.82
CA ALA A 241 18.97 8.06 -2.24
C ALA A 241 17.71 7.70 -3.03
N PHE A 242 16.82 6.91 -2.42
CA PHE A 242 15.55 6.54 -3.06
C PHE A 242 14.64 7.75 -3.31
N GLN A 243 14.51 8.66 -2.33
CA GLN A 243 13.67 9.86 -2.47
C GLN A 243 14.17 10.75 -3.61
N VAL A 244 15.49 10.98 -3.67
CA VAL A 244 16.10 11.78 -4.75
C VAL A 244 15.81 11.17 -6.11
N GLN A 245 15.94 9.84 -6.25
CA GLN A 245 15.64 9.17 -7.51
C GLN A 245 14.16 9.26 -7.88
N GLN A 246 13.27 9.11 -6.90
CA GLN A 246 11.83 9.29 -7.11
C GLN A 246 11.48 10.70 -7.58
N ASP A 247 12.10 11.74 -6.99
CA ASP A 247 11.91 13.13 -7.40
C ASP A 247 12.40 13.37 -8.83
N GLU A 248 13.57 12.83 -9.19
CA GLU A 248 14.11 12.89 -10.56
C GLU A 248 13.17 12.24 -11.57
N ILE A 249 12.68 11.03 -11.28
CA ILE A 249 11.74 10.30 -12.15
C ILE A 249 10.45 11.10 -12.28
N ALA A 250 9.88 11.53 -11.16
CA ALA A 250 8.65 12.30 -11.14
C ALA A 250 8.77 13.57 -11.98
N SER A 251 9.92 14.26 -11.94
CA SER A 251 10.17 15.47 -12.72
C SER A 251 10.09 15.24 -14.25
N GLN A 252 10.35 14.01 -14.70
CA GLN A 252 10.39 13.63 -16.11
C GLN A 252 9.04 13.10 -16.63
N LEU A 253 8.14 12.69 -15.73
CA LEU A 253 6.80 12.23 -16.11
C LEU A 253 5.96 13.39 -16.66
N LYS A 254 5.36 13.16 -17.82
CA LYS A 254 4.47 14.14 -18.49
C LYS A 254 3.19 14.38 -17.70
N VAL A 255 2.68 13.33 -17.06
CA VAL A 255 1.51 13.36 -16.19
C VAL A 255 1.99 13.01 -14.80
N LYS A 256 1.66 13.86 -13.81
CA LYS A 256 2.00 13.58 -12.42
C LYS A 256 1.00 12.55 -11.88
N PRO A 257 1.45 11.39 -11.42
CA PRO A 257 0.55 10.39 -10.88
C PRO A 257 0.07 10.81 -9.49
N ASP A 258 -1.08 10.27 -9.10
CA ASP A 258 -1.60 10.43 -7.76
C ASP A 258 -0.94 9.42 -6.81
N TRP A 259 -0.72 8.19 -7.28
CA TRP A 259 -0.26 7.05 -6.49
C TRP A 259 0.96 6.42 -7.15
N TRP A 260 1.73 5.67 -6.38
CA TRP A 260 2.95 5.02 -6.84
C TRP A 260 2.98 3.56 -6.44
N TRP A 261 3.53 2.70 -7.29
CA TRP A 261 3.97 1.36 -6.93
C TRP A 261 5.40 1.17 -7.40
N SER A 262 6.34 1.21 -6.47
CA SER A 262 7.77 1.07 -6.73
C SER A 262 8.19 -0.39 -6.56
N ILE A 263 8.60 -1.03 -7.65
CA ILE A 263 9.10 -2.41 -7.64
C ILE A 263 10.60 -2.41 -7.89
N VAL A 264 11.35 -2.99 -6.96
CA VAL A 264 12.81 -3.06 -7.00
C VAL A 264 13.30 -4.51 -7.12
N PRO A 265 14.45 -4.75 -7.75
CA PRO A 265 15.05 -6.08 -7.76
C PRO A 265 15.41 -6.56 -6.35
N SER A 266 15.04 -7.79 -6.02
CA SER A 266 15.27 -8.38 -4.70
C SER A 266 16.71 -8.86 -4.53
N LEU A 267 17.34 -8.50 -3.41
CA LEU A 267 18.61 -9.09 -2.98
C LEU A 267 18.44 -10.35 -2.14
N VAL A 268 17.21 -10.83 -1.92
CA VAL A 268 16.95 -11.99 -1.06
C VAL A 268 17.76 -13.21 -1.55
N PRO A 269 18.71 -13.69 -0.74
CA PRO A 269 19.64 -14.77 -1.12
C PRO A 269 19.02 -16.17 -1.00
N ASP A 270 18.06 -16.51 -1.88
CA ASP A 270 17.35 -17.81 -1.88
C ASP A 270 18.25 -19.05 -1.98
N ALA A 271 19.46 -18.87 -2.53
CA ALA A 271 20.44 -19.94 -2.68
C ALA A 271 21.00 -20.43 -1.33
N VAL A 272 20.87 -19.66 -0.26
CA VAL A 272 21.39 -20.02 1.07
C VAL A 272 20.31 -20.77 1.85
N PRO A 273 20.53 -22.05 2.23
CA PRO A 273 19.51 -22.87 2.89
C PRO A 273 18.96 -22.26 4.20
N GLU A 274 19.80 -21.60 4.99
CA GLU A 274 19.41 -20.94 6.25
C GLU A 274 18.32 -19.88 6.06
N PHE A 275 18.27 -19.24 4.89
CA PHE A 275 17.33 -18.16 4.61
C PHE A 275 16.00 -18.65 4.03
N ARG A 276 15.86 -19.94 3.76
CA ARG A 276 14.59 -20.52 3.26
C ARG A 276 13.45 -20.44 4.27
N ILE A 277 13.76 -20.37 5.56
CA ILE A 277 12.79 -20.21 6.64
C ILE A 277 12.84 -18.82 7.28
N GLN A 278 13.72 -17.94 6.78
CA GLN A 278 13.84 -16.59 7.29
C GLN A 278 12.67 -15.75 6.79
N GLU A 279 12.06 -15.01 7.71
CA GLU A 279 11.04 -14.03 7.37
C GLU A 279 11.72 -12.78 6.81
N PHE A 280 11.50 -12.55 5.51
CA PHE A 280 11.87 -11.31 4.84
C PHE A 280 10.62 -10.46 4.68
N VAL A 281 10.72 -9.20 5.11
CA VAL A 281 9.72 -8.18 4.86
C VAL A 281 10.13 -7.48 3.55
N PRO A 282 9.40 -7.74 2.45
CA PRO A 282 9.80 -7.43 1.08
C PRO A 282 9.46 -5.99 0.65
N GLY A 283 8.77 -5.24 1.50
CA GLY A 283 7.98 -4.10 1.06
C GLY A 283 7.07 -3.55 2.15
N GLY A 284 6.29 -2.54 1.77
CA GLY A 284 5.33 -1.88 2.64
C GLY A 284 4.74 -0.61 2.01
N MET A 285 3.98 0.13 2.80
CA MET A 285 3.44 1.43 2.44
C MET A 285 4.42 2.57 2.79
N GLY A 286 4.87 3.28 1.76
CA GLY A 286 5.65 4.50 1.86
C GLY A 286 4.87 5.74 1.39
N ARG A 287 5.61 6.84 1.21
CA ARG A 287 5.12 8.05 0.54
C ARG A 287 5.77 8.18 -0.84
N GLY A 288 5.08 8.82 -1.78
CA GLY A 288 5.65 9.15 -3.08
C GLY A 288 6.56 10.39 -3.04
N PRO A 289 7.07 10.84 -4.20
CA PRO A 289 7.91 12.03 -4.36
C PRO A 289 7.36 13.30 -3.71
N ASP A 290 6.03 13.48 -3.72
CA ASP A 290 5.37 14.65 -3.14
C ASP A 290 5.19 14.57 -1.61
N VAL A 291 5.77 13.51 -1.00
CA VAL A 291 5.77 13.15 0.43
C VAL A 291 4.39 12.96 1.05
N ARG A 292 3.33 12.97 0.22
CA ARG A 292 1.94 12.86 0.65
C ARG A 292 1.23 11.68 0.00
N SER A 293 1.44 11.44 -1.30
CA SER A 293 0.85 10.35 -2.07
C SER A 293 1.21 8.97 -1.52
N PRO A 294 0.34 7.95 -1.68
CA PRO A 294 0.65 6.59 -1.31
C PRO A 294 1.69 6.01 -2.27
N ASN A 295 2.64 5.26 -1.73
CA ASN A 295 3.63 4.52 -2.51
C ASN A 295 3.74 3.09 -1.99
N PHE A 296 3.19 2.14 -2.74
CA PHE A 296 3.43 0.73 -2.47
C PHE A 296 4.88 0.42 -2.85
N ILE A 297 5.66 -0.10 -1.93
CA ILE A 297 7.06 -0.49 -2.17
C ILE A 297 7.14 -2.00 -2.05
N MET A 298 7.76 -2.65 -3.01
CA MET A 298 7.86 -4.12 -3.04
C MET A 298 9.12 -4.56 -3.79
N ASP A 299 9.74 -5.65 -3.37
CA ASP A 299 10.72 -6.34 -4.20
C ASP A 299 10.06 -7.28 -5.24
N ASP A 300 10.71 -7.46 -6.37
CA ASP A 300 10.17 -8.25 -7.49
C ASP A 300 9.91 -9.73 -7.15
N LEU A 301 10.74 -10.34 -6.30
CA LEU A 301 10.58 -11.72 -5.88
C LEU A 301 9.31 -11.94 -5.08
N TRP A 302 8.82 -10.94 -4.35
CA TRP A 302 7.51 -11.01 -3.70
C TRP A 302 6.35 -11.07 -4.69
N VAL A 303 6.53 -10.58 -5.92
CA VAL A 303 5.52 -10.68 -6.97
C VAL A 303 5.58 -12.02 -7.69
N VAL A 304 6.80 -12.49 -7.99
CA VAL A 304 6.96 -13.65 -8.89
C VAL A 304 6.97 -14.99 -8.16
N ARG A 305 7.27 -15.01 -6.85
CA ARG A 305 7.37 -16.27 -6.08
C ARG A 305 6.95 -16.14 -4.63
N ARG A 306 6.59 -17.29 -4.06
CA ARG A 306 6.36 -17.41 -2.62
C ARG A 306 7.64 -17.08 -1.85
N PRO A 307 7.60 -16.22 -0.83
CA PRO A 307 8.70 -16.06 0.10
C PRO A 307 8.87 -17.33 0.92
N GLY A 308 10.10 -17.62 1.36
CA GLY A 308 10.43 -18.89 1.99
C GLY A 308 9.54 -19.29 3.19
N HIS A 309 9.13 -18.30 3.99
CA HIS A 309 8.23 -18.50 5.14
C HIS A 309 6.75 -18.71 4.77
N LEU A 310 6.36 -18.48 3.50
CA LEU A 310 5.01 -18.73 2.97
C LEU A 310 4.99 -19.84 1.89
N GLY A 311 6.10 -20.57 1.74
CA GLY A 311 6.25 -21.65 0.78
C GLY A 311 7.42 -21.44 -0.19
N HIS A 312 7.39 -22.16 -1.31
CA HIS A 312 8.51 -22.17 -2.27
C HIS A 312 8.02 -22.20 -3.72
N GLY A 313 8.82 -21.63 -4.61
CA GLY A 313 8.55 -21.62 -6.05
C GLY A 313 7.63 -20.48 -6.49
N LYS A 314 7.45 -20.35 -7.81
CA LYS A 314 6.63 -19.30 -8.41
C LYS A 314 5.18 -19.39 -7.95
N TYR A 315 4.52 -18.25 -7.84
CA TYR A 315 3.08 -18.26 -7.64
C TYR A 315 2.36 -18.83 -8.86
N THR A 316 1.27 -19.55 -8.62
CA THR A 316 0.25 -19.75 -9.66
C THR A 316 -0.56 -18.47 -9.86
N GLN A 317 -1.24 -18.35 -11.00
CA GLN A 317 -2.14 -17.21 -11.24
C GLN A 317 -3.22 -17.10 -10.16
N THR A 318 -3.84 -18.22 -9.78
CA THR A 318 -4.87 -18.24 -8.73
C THR A 318 -4.35 -17.73 -7.40
N GLU A 319 -3.12 -18.09 -7.01
CA GLU A 319 -2.51 -17.56 -5.78
C GLU A 319 -2.27 -16.04 -5.87
N ILE A 320 -1.71 -15.54 -6.96
CA ILE A 320 -1.52 -14.09 -7.17
C ILE A 320 -2.84 -13.33 -7.05
N GLU A 321 -3.88 -13.81 -7.72
CA GLU A 321 -5.18 -13.14 -7.76
C GLU A 321 -5.89 -13.17 -6.39
N MET A 322 -5.60 -14.13 -5.52
CA MET A 322 -6.15 -14.21 -4.16
C MET A 322 -5.29 -13.47 -3.12
N PHE A 323 -3.97 -13.58 -3.20
CA PHE A 323 -3.06 -13.04 -2.19
C PHE A 323 -2.71 -11.57 -2.41
N MET A 324 -2.41 -11.16 -3.64
CA MET A 324 -1.92 -9.80 -3.88
C MET A 324 -2.94 -8.70 -3.55
N PRO A 325 -4.25 -8.87 -3.83
CA PRO A 325 -5.24 -7.88 -3.41
C PRO A 325 -5.30 -7.70 -1.88
N GLN A 326 -5.13 -8.79 -1.11
CA GLN A 326 -5.02 -8.70 0.35
C GLN A 326 -3.82 -7.86 0.77
N TRP A 327 -2.65 -8.08 0.16
CA TRP A 327 -1.46 -7.29 0.45
C TRP A 327 -1.68 -5.81 0.13
N PHE A 328 -2.23 -5.46 -1.03
CA PHE A 328 -2.56 -4.06 -1.35
C PHE A 328 -3.59 -3.46 -0.40
N GLN A 329 -4.60 -4.24 0.01
CA GLN A 329 -5.58 -3.80 1.00
C GLN A 329 -4.92 -3.51 2.36
N HIS A 330 -4.01 -4.37 2.81
CA HIS A 330 -3.23 -4.16 4.05
C HIS A 330 -2.46 -2.84 3.97
N GLU A 331 -1.66 -2.67 2.91
CA GLU A 331 -0.79 -1.51 2.78
C GLU A 331 -1.58 -0.20 2.61
N ILE A 332 -2.68 -0.19 1.83
CA ILE A 332 -3.48 1.03 1.68
C ILE A 332 -4.19 1.42 2.97
N ASN A 333 -4.53 0.47 3.85
CA ASN A 333 -5.19 0.81 5.11
C ASN A 333 -4.26 1.52 6.09
N HIS A 334 -2.95 1.19 6.11
CA HIS A 334 -1.96 2.04 6.80
C HIS A 334 -2.09 3.50 6.35
N PHE A 335 -2.18 3.70 5.04
CA PHE A 335 -2.30 5.03 4.46
C PHE A 335 -3.63 5.70 4.82
N PHE A 336 -4.77 4.99 4.75
CA PHE A 336 -6.06 5.56 5.15
C PHE A 336 -6.07 5.97 6.62
N PHE A 337 -5.57 5.11 7.51
CA PHE A 337 -5.62 5.38 8.95
C PHE A 337 -4.71 6.54 9.34
N ALA A 338 -3.55 6.68 8.68
CA ALA A 338 -2.67 7.83 8.86
C ALA A 338 -3.30 9.15 8.37
N ASN A 339 -4.16 9.11 7.34
CA ASN A 339 -4.84 10.30 6.82
C ASN A 339 -6.19 10.61 7.51
N TYR A 340 -6.71 9.68 8.33
CA TYR A 340 -7.90 9.87 9.16
C TYR A 340 -7.61 9.57 10.65
N PRO A 341 -6.65 10.27 11.27
CA PRO A 341 -6.21 9.99 12.63
C PRO A 341 -7.33 10.18 13.67
N GLU A 342 -8.36 10.98 13.36
CA GLU A 342 -9.52 11.20 14.23
C GLU A 342 -10.31 9.92 14.55
N PHE A 343 -10.22 8.89 13.71
CA PHE A 343 -10.87 7.61 13.96
C PHE A 343 -10.06 6.69 14.87
N GLY A 344 -8.79 7.00 15.13
CA GLY A 344 -7.93 6.22 16.02
C GLY A 344 -7.74 4.78 15.58
N LEU A 345 -7.79 4.51 14.28
CA LEU A 345 -7.72 3.17 13.67
C LEU A 345 -6.29 2.61 13.63
N GLU A 346 -5.27 3.48 13.71
CA GLU A 346 -3.87 3.08 13.84
C GLU A 346 -3.08 4.07 14.72
N LYS A 347 -3.25 3.97 16.04
CA LYS A 347 -2.48 4.76 17.01
C LYS A 347 -1.04 4.28 17.13
N THR A 348 -0.83 3.00 16.87
CA THR A 348 0.48 2.34 16.81
C THR A 348 0.47 1.40 15.62
N GLY A 349 1.62 1.22 14.97
CA GLY A 349 1.77 0.32 13.82
C GLY A 349 1.10 -1.03 14.05
N HIS A 350 0.25 -1.46 13.11
CA HIS A 350 -0.42 -2.76 13.10
C HIS A 350 -1.31 -3.04 14.33
N MET A 351 -1.89 -2.03 14.97
CA MET A 351 -2.68 -2.23 16.21
C MET A 351 -3.90 -3.16 16.05
N TRP A 352 -4.43 -3.28 14.83
CA TRP A 352 -5.56 -4.14 14.49
C TRP A 352 -5.24 -5.63 14.61
N HIS A 353 -3.98 -6.01 14.77
CA HIS A 353 -3.65 -7.41 15.05
C HIS A 353 -4.07 -7.88 16.46
N GLN A 354 -4.40 -6.95 17.36
CA GLN A 354 -4.85 -7.27 18.72
C GLN A 354 -6.33 -6.90 18.86
N LEU A 355 -7.20 -7.90 18.96
CA LEU A 355 -8.65 -7.70 19.09
C LEU A 355 -9.04 -6.79 20.27
N SER A 356 -8.26 -6.81 21.36
CA SER A 356 -8.47 -5.92 22.51
C SER A 356 -8.31 -4.44 22.17
N ASN A 357 -7.63 -4.11 21.07
CA ASN A 357 -7.42 -2.74 20.61
C ASN A 357 -8.49 -2.27 19.62
N TRP A 358 -9.41 -3.16 19.21
CA TRP A 358 -10.43 -2.81 18.23
C TRP A 358 -11.49 -1.89 18.83
N PRO A 359 -12.09 -1.00 18.02
CA PRO A 359 -13.29 -0.29 18.45
C PRO A 359 -14.36 -1.27 18.94
N LYS A 360 -15.03 -0.94 20.04
CA LYS A 360 -16.00 -1.85 20.70
C LYS A 360 -17.19 -2.26 19.83
N ASP A 361 -17.50 -1.44 18.82
CA ASP A 361 -18.57 -1.71 17.86
C ASP A 361 -18.11 -2.58 16.70
N PHE A 362 -16.83 -2.97 16.62
CA PHE A 362 -16.35 -3.93 15.63
C PHE A 362 -16.64 -5.36 16.12
N VAL A 363 -17.14 -6.21 15.23
CA VAL A 363 -17.60 -7.57 15.57
C VAL A 363 -16.81 -8.67 14.87
N GLY A 364 -15.99 -8.31 13.88
CA GLY A 364 -15.10 -9.20 13.20
C GLY A 364 -13.96 -9.69 14.08
N ILE A 365 -13.22 -10.68 13.58
CA ILE A 365 -12.14 -11.33 14.31
C ILE A 365 -10.84 -11.46 13.50
N PHE A 366 -10.87 -11.07 12.22
CA PHE A 366 -9.73 -11.13 11.33
C PHE A 366 -9.37 -9.74 10.79
N GLU A 367 -8.10 -9.51 10.49
CA GLU A 367 -7.62 -8.28 9.83
C GLU A 367 -8.52 -7.75 8.68
N PRO A 368 -8.93 -8.55 7.67
CA PRO A 368 -9.81 -8.04 6.62
C PRO A 368 -11.20 -7.60 7.13
N ASP A 369 -11.68 -8.17 8.25
CA ASP A 369 -12.91 -7.69 8.90
C ASP A 369 -12.69 -6.30 9.49
N TYR A 370 -11.53 -6.06 10.11
CA TYR A 370 -11.16 -4.73 10.63
C TYR A 370 -11.21 -3.68 9.52
N TYR A 371 -10.63 -3.98 8.36
CA TYR A 371 -10.60 -3.06 7.22
C TYR A 371 -11.99 -2.77 6.69
N ARG A 372 -12.80 -3.83 6.51
CA ARG A 372 -14.19 -3.70 6.08
C ARG A 372 -15.02 -2.86 7.06
N GLU A 373 -14.89 -3.12 8.36
CA GLU A 373 -15.62 -2.38 9.39
C GLU A 373 -15.12 -0.94 9.52
N ALA A 374 -13.81 -0.69 9.44
CA ALA A 374 -13.24 0.64 9.36
C ALA A 374 -13.78 1.42 8.16
N MET A 375 -13.84 0.78 6.99
CA MET A 375 -14.36 1.39 5.77
C MET A 375 -15.84 1.77 5.94
N HIS A 376 -16.70 0.83 6.34
CA HIS A 376 -18.14 1.04 6.40
C HIS A 376 -18.63 1.83 7.62
N LYS A 377 -17.96 1.73 8.77
CA LYS A 377 -18.40 2.35 10.03
C LYS A 377 -17.69 3.67 10.32
N ARG A 378 -16.56 3.96 9.66
CA ARG A 378 -15.78 5.19 9.86
C ARG A 378 -15.57 5.95 8.56
N ILE A 379 -14.79 5.39 7.64
CA ILE A 379 -14.26 6.15 6.50
C ILE A 379 -15.39 6.59 5.55
N GLN A 380 -16.19 5.67 5.02
CA GLN A 380 -17.28 6.00 4.09
C GLN A 380 -18.37 6.93 4.66
N PRO A 381 -18.85 6.77 5.91
CA PRO A 381 -19.89 7.64 6.45
C PRO A 381 -19.39 8.94 7.09
N LEU A 382 -18.17 8.97 7.66
CA LEU A 382 -17.75 10.05 8.56
C LEU A 382 -16.53 10.85 8.08
N ALA A 383 -15.73 10.32 7.14
CA ALA A 383 -14.47 10.95 6.72
C ALA A 383 -14.67 12.36 6.18
N LYS A 384 -13.81 13.29 6.65
CA LYS A 384 -13.76 14.67 6.17
C LYS A 384 -12.31 15.08 5.94
N PRO A 385 -11.87 15.30 4.69
CA PRO A 385 -12.65 15.14 3.45
C PRO A 385 -13.00 13.67 3.14
N PRO A 386 -13.99 13.41 2.26
CA PRO A 386 -14.31 12.06 1.80
C PRO A 386 -13.10 11.33 1.19
N LEU A 387 -13.13 9.98 1.20
CA LEU A 387 -12.03 9.14 0.70
C LEU A 387 -11.59 9.51 -0.72
N ASP A 388 -12.54 9.76 -1.62
CA ASP A 388 -12.27 10.13 -3.01
C ASP A 388 -11.59 11.48 -3.20
N VAL A 389 -11.68 12.35 -2.20
CA VAL A 389 -10.98 13.63 -2.18
C VAL A 389 -9.61 13.47 -1.54
N MET A 390 -9.54 12.74 -0.41
CA MET A 390 -8.29 12.54 0.32
C MET A 390 -7.25 11.77 -0.50
N MET A 391 -7.69 10.86 -1.37
CA MET A 391 -6.79 10.04 -2.18
C MET A 391 -6.35 10.69 -3.51
N ARG A 392 -6.60 11.99 -3.70
CA ARG A 392 -6.20 12.73 -4.92
C ARG A 392 -5.01 13.64 -4.63
N PHE A 393 -3.92 13.38 -5.33
CA PHE A 393 -2.65 14.07 -5.17
C PHE A 393 -2.22 14.86 -6.42
N ALA A 394 -3.02 14.82 -7.49
CA ALA A 394 -2.85 15.65 -8.68
C ALA A 394 -2.56 17.10 -8.33
N GLU A 395 -1.43 17.61 -8.80
CA GLU A 395 -0.92 18.95 -8.48
C GLU A 395 -1.90 20.07 -8.90
N PRO A 396 -1.97 21.17 -8.14
CA PRO A 396 -2.76 22.32 -8.53
C PRO A 396 -2.15 23.00 -9.76
N THR A 397 -3.00 23.48 -10.65
CA THR A 397 -2.60 24.30 -11.79
C THR A 397 -2.13 25.68 -11.33
N ALA A 398 -1.32 26.36 -12.15
CA ALA A 398 -0.89 27.74 -11.87
C ALA A 398 -2.09 28.68 -11.67
N ALA A 399 -3.19 28.46 -12.41
CA ALA A 399 -4.42 29.23 -12.28
C ALA A 399 -5.19 28.97 -10.97
N GLU A 400 -5.06 27.77 -10.38
CA GLU A 400 -5.64 27.48 -9.06
C GLU A 400 -4.79 28.07 -7.95
N ILE A 401 -3.47 27.97 -8.05
CA ILE A 401 -2.54 28.58 -7.10
C ILE A 401 -2.67 30.11 -7.11
N ALA A 402 -2.80 30.74 -8.28
CA ALA A 402 -2.91 32.20 -8.41
C ALA A 402 -4.16 32.79 -7.70
N ARG A 403 -5.12 31.95 -7.29
CA ARG A 403 -6.28 32.35 -6.49
C ARG A 403 -5.98 32.49 -5.01
N ILE A 404 -4.84 31.97 -4.53
CA ILE A 404 -4.43 32.06 -3.13
C ILE A 404 -3.99 33.48 -2.83
N GLU A 405 -4.64 34.11 -1.86
CA GLU A 405 -4.26 35.42 -1.37
C GLU A 405 -3.15 35.29 -0.32
N PRO A 406 -2.12 36.16 -0.29
CA PRO A 406 -1.03 36.08 0.68
C PRO A 406 -1.50 35.97 2.15
N ARG A 407 -2.58 36.66 2.51
CA ARG A 407 -3.16 36.58 3.87
C ARG A 407 -3.63 35.18 4.27
N LYS A 408 -3.99 34.32 3.30
CA LYS A 408 -4.40 32.92 3.53
C LYS A 408 -3.23 32.02 3.87
N ILE A 409 -2.00 32.47 3.63
CA ILE A 409 -0.75 31.78 3.96
C ILE A 409 -0.35 32.07 5.41
N LEU A 410 -0.83 33.15 6.01
CA LEU A 410 -0.53 33.48 7.41
C LEU A 410 -1.13 32.45 8.37
N GLY A 411 -0.44 32.23 9.49
CA GLY A 411 -0.89 31.38 10.59
C GLY A 411 0.11 30.31 10.98
N ARG A 412 -0.35 29.39 11.84
CA ARG A 412 0.47 28.32 12.42
C ARG A 412 0.43 27.06 11.56
N TYR A 413 1.57 26.38 11.48
CA TYR A 413 1.77 25.15 10.73
C TYR A 413 2.56 24.14 11.57
N GLN A 414 2.29 22.85 11.36
CA GLN A 414 3.00 21.78 12.05
C GLN A 414 3.15 20.55 11.16
N HIS A 415 4.31 19.90 11.27
CA HIS A 415 4.50 18.54 10.81
C HIS A 415 3.86 17.56 11.82
N VAL A 416 3.30 16.45 11.34
CA VAL A 416 2.72 15.41 12.21
C VAL A 416 3.44 14.08 11.96
N PRO A 417 4.05 13.44 12.97
CA PRO A 417 4.09 13.86 14.38
C PRO A 417 5.01 15.08 14.63
N THR A 418 4.69 15.84 15.69
CA THR A 418 5.49 16.99 16.14
C THR A 418 6.48 16.53 17.20
N ASP A 419 7.67 16.10 16.77
CA ASP A 419 8.65 15.52 17.70
C ASP A 419 9.54 16.56 18.38
N ASN A 420 9.68 17.75 17.81
CA ASN A 420 10.51 18.81 18.37
C ASN A 420 10.04 20.22 17.92
N PRO A 421 10.52 21.29 18.56
CA PRO A 421 10.06 22.65 18.28
C PRO A 421 10.41 23.20 16.88
N TRP A 422 11.30 22.56 16.11
CA TRP A 422 11.57 22.95 14.71
C TRP A 422 10.46 22.50 13.74
N LEU A 423 9.64 21.54 14.16
CA LEU A 423 8.56 20.94 13.37
C LEU A 423 7.22 21.68 13.50
N VAL A 424 7.20 22.80 14.23
CA VAL A 424 6.07 23.72 14.33
C VAL A 424 6.57 25.13 14.06
N GLY A 425 5.74 25.96 13.44
CA GLY A 425 6.05 27.37 13.29
C GLY A 425 4.88 28.20 12.80
N GLU A 426 5.14 29.49 12.67
CA GLU A 426 4.16 30.49 12.29
C GLU A 426 4.69 31.33 11.12
N ILE A 427 3.83 31.56 10.14
CA ILE A 427 4.07 32.52 9.06
C ILE A 427 3.36 33.82 9.41
N THR A 428 4.15 34.89 9.57
CA THR A 428 3.67 36.26 9.81
C THR A 428 4.12 37.21 8.71
N VAL A 429 3.56 38.42 8.69
CA VAL A 429 4.06 39.50 7.83
C VAL A 429 5.36 40.04 8.43
N ALA A 430 6.41 40.12 7.61
CA ALA A 430 7.69 40.72 8.00
C ALA A 430 7.66 42.23 7.76
N GLU A 431 7.59 42.61 6.48
CA GLU A 431 7.64 43.99 5.99
C GLU A 431 7.11 44.04 4.54
N GLN A 432 7.05 45.25 3.97
CA GLN A 432 6.89 45.41 2.52
C GLN A 432 8.26 45.71 1.91
N ASP A 433 8.59 45.06 0.80
CA ASP A 433 9.79 45.40 0.05
C ASP A 433 9.65 46.76 -0.68
N ALA A 434 10.73 47.21 -1.31
CA ALA A 434 10.76 48.50 -2.02
C ALA A 434 9.75 48.59 -3.18
N ASP A 435 9.27 47.45 -3.70
CA ASP A 435 8.27 47.35 -4.76
C ASP A 435 6.83 47.24 -4.20
N GLY A 436 6.67 47.32 -2.88
CA GLY A 436 5.38 47.20 -2.18
C GLY A 436 4.89 45.76 -2.01
N ARG A 437 5.71 44.75 -2.31
CA ARG A 437 5.36 43.33 -2.11
C ARG A 437 5.48 42.98 -0.63
N THR A 438 4.51 42.23 -0.12
CA THR A 438 4.54 41.74 1.27
C THR A 438 5.54 40.60 1.41
N LEU A 439 6.60 40.83 2.17
CA LEU A 439 7.51 39.80 2.63
C LEU A 439 6.91 39.09 3.85
N LEU A 440 7.12 37.77 3.90
CA LEU A 440 6.67 36.93 4.99
C LEU A 440 7.86 36.51 5.85
N LYS A 441 7.58 36.07 7.07
CA LYS A 441 8.58 35.53 7.99
C LYS A 441 8.07 34.23 8.55
N TRP A 442 8.90 33.19 8.50
CA TRP A 442 8.69 31.97 9.27
C TRP A 442 9.39 32.10 10.61
N THR A 443 8.71 31.69 11.68
CA THR A 443 9.29 31.53 13.02
C THR A 443 8.94 30.16 13.55
N ASN A 444 9.92 29.30 13.81
CA ASN A 444 9.67 27.98 14.38
C ASN A 444 9.48 28.04 15.90
N GLY A 445 9.02 26.94 16.51
CA GLY A 445 8.86 26.80 17.95
C GLY A 445 10.17 26.83 18.76
N ALA A 446 11.33 26.74 18.11
CA ALA A 446 12.65 26.98 18.71
C ALA A 446 13.07 28.47 18.66
N ASN A 447 12.16 29.37 18.26
CA ASN A 447 12.39 30.81 18.06
C ASN A 447 13.44 31.16 16.99
N VAL A 448 13.77 30.23 16.09
CA VAL A 448 14.58 30.51 14.90
C VAL A 448 13.66 31.00 13.80
N SER A 449 14.08 32.07 13.11
CA SER A 449 13.27 32.70 12.06
C SER A 449 14.07 32.98 10.81
N TRP A 450 13.38 33.05 9.67
CA TRP A 450 13.94 33.52 8.42
C TRP A 450 12.87 34.13 7.51
N LEU A 451 13.33 34.91 6.53
CA LEU A 451 12.47 35.56 5.54
C LEU A 451 11.94 34.56 4.51
N LEU A 452 10.73 34.85 4.04
CA LEU A 452 10.02 34.12 3.00
C LEU A 452 9.51 35.11 1.93
N GLU A 453 9.94 34.90 0.70
CA GLU A 453 9.49 35.66 -0.47
C GLU A 453 8.34 34.93 -1.16
N PRO A 454 7.13 35.53 -1.26
CA PRO A 454 6.01 34.89 -1.94
C PRO A 454 6.21 34.85 -3.45
N HIS A 455 6.31 33.64 -4.01
CA HIS A 455 6.32 33.35 -5.44
C HIS A 455 5.07 32.52 -5.77
N LEU A 456 3.91 33.16 -5.66
CA LEU A 456 2.62 32.47 -5.79
C LEU A 456 2.35 32.01 -7.22
N ASP A 457 2.91 32.66 -8.23
CA ASP A 457 2.90 32.17 -9.60
C ASP A 457 3.57 30.78 -9.75
N GLU A 458 4.52 30.46 -8.88
CA GLU A 458 5.21 29.17 -8.80
C GLU A 458 4.63 28.23 -7.72
N GLY A 459 3.64 28.70 -6.95
CA GLY A 459 3.12 27.96 -5.79
C GLY A 459 4.14 27.76 -4.68
N ALA A 460 5.05 28.72 -4.49
CA ALA A 460 6.15 28.61 -3.55
C ALA A 460 6.32 29.86 -2.67
N LEU A 461 6.89 29.66 -1.48
CA LEU A 461 7.51 30.72 -0.69
C LEU A 461 9.02 30.45 -0.66
N ARG A 462 9.82 31.28 -1.33
CA ARG A 462 11.27 31.09 -1.38
C ARG A 462 11.90 31.53 -0.07
N THR A 463 12.84 30.74 0.43
CA THR A 463 13.54 31.07 1.67
C THR A 463 14.63 32.10 1.42
N GLY A 464 14.77 33.06 2.33
CA GLY A 464 15.89 34.00 2.33
C GLY A 464 17.22 33.30 2.66
N SER A 465 18.33 33.98 2.36
CA SER A 465 19.67 33.47 2.68
C SER A 465 19.96 33.35 4.19
N ASP A 466 19.08 33.90 5.03
CA ASP A 466 19.05 33.80 6.48
C ASP A 466 18.43 32.48 6.98
N CYS A 467 17.82 31.69 6.10
CA CYS A 467 17.36 30.35 6.43
C CYS A 467 18.55 29.41 6.72
N PRO A 468 18.59 28.72 7.87
CA PRO A 468 19.67 27.78 8.21
C PRO A 468 19.90 26.69 7.16
N TYR A 469 18.84 26.35 6.41
CA TYR A 469 18.83 25.30 5.40
C TYR A 469 19.14 25.79 3.98
N PHE A 470 19.36 27.09 3.78
CA PHE A 470 19.47 27.69 2.45
C PHE A 470 20.64 27.13 1.62
N LYS A 471 21.76 26.84 2.29
CA LYS A 471 23.00 26.34 1.68
C LYS A 471 23.19 24.83 1.83
N GLU A 472 22.28 24.15 2.52
CA GLU A 472 22.40 22.71 2.68
C GLU A 472 22.15 22.00 1.35
N PRO A 473 22.87 20.90 1.06
CA PRO A 473 22.68 20.11 -0.15
C PRO A 473 21.34 19.35 -0.15
N LEU A 474 20.50 19.53 0.87
CA LEU A 474 19.20 18.87 0.99
C LEU A 474 18.20 19.50 -0.01
N PRO A 475 17.58 18.67 -0.88
CA PRO A 475 16.47 19.14 -1.70
C PRO A 475 15.34 19.63 -0.77
N GLY A 476 14.99 20.92 -0.87
CA GLY A 476 13.83 21.48 -0.16
C GLY A 476 14.13 22.60 0.86
N GLY A 477 15.40 22.94 1.14
CA GLY A 477 15.73 24.07 2.04
C GLY A 477 15.48 25.46 1.43
N LYS A 478 15.26 25.54 0.12
CA LYS A 478 15.16 26.78 -0.65
C LYS A 478 13.75 27.33 -0.80
N GLN A 479 12.72 26.53 -0.53
CA GLN A 479 11.34 26.95 -0.69
C GLN A 479 10.35 26.12 0.09
N PHE A 480 9.23 26.73 0.45
CA PHE A 480 8.04 26.08 0.98
C PHE A 480 7.09 25.92 -0.20
N LYS A 481 6.81 24.68 -0.63
CA LYS A 481 5.86 24.42 -1.71
C LYS A 481 4.44 24.46 -1.16
N ILE A 482 3.63 25.42 -1.58
CA ILE A 482 2.27 25.65 -1.07
C ILE A 482 1.34 24.54 -1.54
N ILE A 483 0.54 24.01 -0.61
CA ILE A 483 -0.52 23.03 -0.89
C ILE A 483 -1.88 23.67 -0.61
N PRO A 484 -2.71 23.93 -1.65
CA PRO A 484 -4.05 24.45 -1.44
C PRO A 484 -4.97 23.39 -0.82
N THR A 485 -6.03 23.86 -0.16
CA THR A 485 -7.11 23.02 0.37
C THR A 485 -7.99 22.53 -0.77
N ARG A 486 -8.53 21.31 -0.63
CA ARG A 486 -9.60 20.80 -1.47
C ARG A 486 -10.94 20.90 -0.76
N ASP A 487 -12.00 21.24 -1.50
CA ASP A 487 -13.36 21.23 -0.98
C ASP A 487 -13.93 19.80 -0.86
N ALA A 488 -15.20 19.67 -0.45
CA ALA A 488 -15.88 18.37 -0.36
C ALA A 488 -16.04 17.65 -1.71
N ASN A 489 -15.87 18.39 -2.81
CA ASN A 489 -15.83 17.85 -4.17
C ASN A 489 -14.40 17.69 -4.64
N GLY A 490 -13.36 17.82 -3.82
CA GLY A 490 -11.99 17.62 -4.26
C GLY A 490 -11.43 18.68 -5.21
N GLU A 491 -12.13 19.80 -5.41
CA GLU A 491 -11.64 20.92 -6.20
C GLU A 491 -10.80 21.85 -5.32
N TYR A 492 -9.74 22.43 -5.90
CA TYR A 492 -8.87 23.33 -5.15
C TYR A 492 -9.57 24.64 -4.78
N THR A 493 -9.45 25.04 -3.52
CA THR A 493 -9.92 26.32 -3.00
C THR A 493 -8.77 27.33 -2.90
N ASN A 494 -9.09 28.58 -2.53
CA ASN A 494 -8.10 29.62 -2.25
C ASN A 494 -7.53 29.57 -0.82
N ASP A 495 -7.91 28.56 -0.02
CA ASP A 495 -7.34 28.33 1.31
C ASP A 495 -6.11 27.43 1.23
N VAL A 496 -5.22 27.54 2.20
CA VAL A 496 -3.97 26.77 2.26
C VAL A 496 -4.13 25.61 3.24
N ALA A 497 -3.93 24.39 2.76
CA ALA A 497 -3.91 23.18 3.60
C ALA A 497 -2.59 23.06 4.36
N GLY A 498 -1.50 23.55 3.77
CA GLY A 498 -0.16 23.45 4.32
C GLY A 498 0.91 23.78 3.30
N PHE A 499 2.13 23.32 3.56
CA PHE A 499 3.23 23.36 2.60
C PHE A 499 4.16 22.15 2.76
N VAL A 500 4.93 21.84 1.72
CA VAL A 500 6.05 20.90 1.80
C VAL A 500 7.34 21.69 1.97
N PHE A 501 8.14 21.35 2.98
CA PHE A 501 9.45 21.94 3.27
C PHE A 501 10.38 20.85 3.80
N LEU A 502 11.63 20.81 3.32
CA LEU A 502 12.62 19.78 3.69
C LEU A 502 12.12 18.32 3.58
N GLY A 503 11.33 18.02 2.54
CA GLY A 503 10.78 16.67 2.33
C GLY A 503 9.67 16.27 3.32
N SER A 504 9.09 17.24 4.02
CA SER A 504 8.04 17.01 5.01
C SER A 504 6.83 17.91 4.74
N PHE A 505 5.63 17.38 4.95
CA PHE A 505 4.40 18.18 4.88
C PHE A 505 4.09 18.82 6.24
N TYR A 506 3.89 20.13 6.23
CA TYR A 506 3.48 20.94 7.37
C TYR A 506 2.03 21.37 7.17
N ALA A 507 1.12 20.76 7.92
CA ALA A 507 -0.30 21.06 7.87
C ALA A 507 -0.60 22.40 8.57
N LYS A 508 -1.51 23.18 8.01
CA LYS A 508 -2.02 24.39 8.65
C LYS A 508 -2.87 24.03 9.86
N VAL A 509 -2.56 24.62 11.01
CA VAL A 509 -3.34 24.46 12.24
C VAL A 509 -4.60 25.31 12.12
N ARG A 510 -5.77 24.69 12.26
CA ARG A 510 -7.08 25.34 12.19
C ARG A 510 -7.48 25.99 13.49
#